data_AF-A0A1G5DIK4-F1
#
_entry.id   AF-A0A1G5DIK4-F1
#
_cell.length_a   1.000
_cell.length_b   1.000
_cell.length_c   1.000
_cell.angle_alpha   90.00
_cell.angle_beta   90.00
_cell.angle_gamma   90.00
#
_symmetry.space_group_name_H-M   'P 1'
#
loop_
_entity.id
_entity.type
_entity.pdbx_description
1 polymer ?
#
loop_
_entity_poly.entity_id
_entity_poly.type
_entity_poly.pdbx_seq_one_letter_code
_entity_poly.pdbx_strand_id
1 'polypeptide(L)'
;MSQEKSKKGALKAVAIISIAFLLVPTMTAAITYYANEGFRYKTNEVLSTLPGSLGGYFENLPTKDEQEQIKKQIAKYYITLDEDRLTDKLLIVRGEDKKLYQDLLLLLNRENSVKMSRVSDRIRLIDLGGNQLTRIFEEIQADELEKVNFLADYFTALKLSDGVMEIERSFESGELTLDMLPLLFNKFTTEEAASFLYYLNTDLQQKIRFRLTSAKKAEIDRQIEATEQRVGQLLEATMIYEKKSVDELITIIGNNEKYNIQDLSVIYSKLSLEKGGRVLSKISNNELIYELYANLNELEKLNGTDDGLSTALAASVQAYRDYDEKIIELVEIYQKMPVAELAKIAEQMLNSNQVYLRHQLTPQEQLVFTNQQLILDVMKEFKPSLTANLIQNFSTQRAIELAQKIMTR
;
A
#
# COMPACT_ATOMS: atom_id res chain seq x y z
N MET A 1 103.70 31.76 23.97
CA MET A 1 102.27 32.03 23.73
C MET A 1 101.47 30.77 24.02
N SER A 2 101.07 30.59 25.28
CA SER A 2 100.46 29.37 25.80
C SER A 2 99.02 29.64 26.25
N GLN A 3 98.14 29.99 25.31
CA GLN A 3 96.70 30.15 25.60
C GLN A 3 95.72 29.66 24.51
N GLU A 4 96.18 29.01 23.43
CA GLU A 4 95.29 28.66 22.32
C GLU A 4 94.86 27.19 22.24
N LYS A 5 95.51 26.27 22.99
CA LYS A 5 95.20 24.82 22.92
C LYS A 5 94.18 24.28 23.92
N SER A 6 93.87 24.97 25.03
CA SER A 6 92.89 24.45 26.01
C SER A 6 91.43 24.83 25.70
N LYS A 7 91.17 25.92 24.95
CA LYS A 7 89.81 26.34 24.57
C LYS A 7 89.13 25.40 23.56
N LYS A 8 89.87 24.75 22.66
CA LYS A 8 89.30 23.85 21.64
C LYS A 8 88.79 22.50 22.19
N GLY A 9 89.34 22.01 23.30
CA GLY A 9 88.91 20.76 23.94
C GLY A 9 87.59 20.92 24.72
N ALA A 10 87.46 22.03 25.47
CA ALA A 10 86.23 22.36 26.19
C ALA A 10 85.06 22.67 25.25
N LEU A 11 85.29 23.39 24.14
CA LEU A 11 84.27 23.67 23.13
C LEU A 11 83.75 22.40 22.42
N LYS A 12 84.62 21.43 22.13
CA LYS A 12 84.18 20.13 21.57
C LYS A 12 83.37 19.32 22.58
N ALA A 13 83.78 19.28 23.85
CA ALA A 13 83.04 18.59 24.90
C ALA A 13 81.66 19.24 25.14
N VAL A 14 81.59 20.57 25.21
CA VAL A 14 80.32 21.30 25.33
C VAL A 14 79.43 21.07 24.10
N ALA A 15 79.97 21.10 22.89
CA ALA A 15 79.18 20.83 21.67
C ALA A 15 78.63 19.40 21.65
N ILE A 16 79.43 18.40 22.05
CA ILE A 16 78.97 16.99 22.14
C ILE A 16 77.87 16.85 23.20
N ILE A 17 78.04 17.48 24.36
CA ILE A 17 77.04 17.46 25.44
C ILE A 17 75.76 18.17 24.99
N SER A 18 75.85 19.31 24.30
CA SER A 18 74.70 20.04 23.76
C SER A 18 73.96 19.25 22.68
N ILE A 19 74.67 18.58 21.78
CA ILE A 19 74.05 17.70 20.78
C ILE A 19 73.36 16.52 21.45
N ALA A 20 74.02 15.85 22.40
CA ALA A 20 73.42 14.72 23.13
C ALA A 20 72.19 15.16 23.94
N PHE A 21 72.23 16.35 24.55
CA PHE A 21 71.11 16.92 25.31
C PHE A 21 69.92 17.28 24.43
N LEU A 22 70.12 17.65 23.17
CA LEU A 22 69.04 17.87 22.20
C LEU A 22 68.55 16.58 21.54
N LEU A 23 69.41 15.57 21.39
CA LEU A 23 69.10 14.33 20.69
C LEU A 23 68.14 13.44 21.49
N VAL A 24 68.29 13.38 22.82
CA VAL A 24 67.40 12.56 23.66
C VAL A 24 65.94 13.06 23.66
N PRO A 25 65.65 14.37 23.87
CA PRO A 25 64.29 14.90 23.77
C PRO A 25 63.70 14.81 22.36
N THR A 26 64.50 15.06 21.31
CA THR A 26 64.01 15.00 19.92
C THR A 26 63.66 13.57 19.52
N MET A 27 64.48 12.58 19.91
CA MET A 27 64.19 11.18 19.64
C MET A 27 62.95 10.70 20.44
N THR A 28 62.81 11.15 21.69
CA THR A 28 61.62 10.87 22.50
C THR A 28 60.36 11.49 21.88
N ALA A 29 60.43 12.74 21.41
CA ALA A 29 59.34 13.40 20.71
C ALA A 29 58.99 12.71 19.39
N ALA A 30 59.99 12.27 18.63
CA ALA A 30 59.79 11.52 17.38
C ALA A 30 59.06 10.18 17.65
N ILE A 31 59.52 9.41 18.63
CA ILE A 31 58.86 8.15 19.03
C ILE A 31 57.42 8.43 19.46
N THR A 32 57.21 9.47 20.28
CA THR A 32 55.87 9.84 20.78
C THR A 32 54.95 10.31 19.66
N TYR A 33 55.48 11.02 18.66
CA TYR A 33 54.75 11.47 17.47
C TYR A 33 54.21 10.31 16.64
N TYR A 34 54.98 9.23 16.48
CA TYR A 34 54.52 8.05 15.76
C TYR A 34 53.69 7.09 16.63
N ALA A 35 53.92 7.06 17.94
CA ALA A 35 53.24 6.14 18.85
C ALA A 35 51.91 6.66 19.42
N ASN A 36 51.70 7.98 19.48
CA ASN A 36 50.52 8.58 20.10
C ASN A 36 49.82 9.57 19.16
N GLU A 37 48.60 9.21 18.73
CA GLU A 37 47.79 10.02 17.83
C GLU A 37 47.46 11.40 18.41
N GLY A 38 47.13 11.49 19.71
CA GLY A 38 46.81 12.76 20.36
C GLY A 38 48.00 13.72 20.41
N PHE A 39 49.21 13.19 20.62
CA PHE A 39 50.45 13.97 20.54
C PHE A 39 50.74 14.41 19.11
N ARG A 40 50.52 13.53 18.12
CA ARG A 40 50.67 13.81 16.69
C ARG A 40 49.79 14.97 16.23
N TYR A 41 48.49 14.97 16.55
CA TYR A 41 47.58 16.05 16.14
C TYR A 41 47.96 17.38 16.78
N LYS A 42 48.26 17.41 18.09
CA LYS A 42 48.71 18.64 18.77
C LYS A 42 50.02 19.16 18.20
N THR A 43 50.93 18.26 17.85
CA THR A 43 52.21 18.64 17.24
C THR A 43 51.98 19.16 15.82
N ASN A 44 51.11 18.55 15.02
CA ASN A 44 50.76 19.05 13.69
C ASN A 44 50.10 20.44 13.75
N GLU A 45 49.20 20.66 14.71
CA GLU A 45 48.55 21.96 14.94
C GLU A 45 49.56 23.04 15.35
N VAL A 46 50.56 22.71 16.17
CA VAL A 46 51.63 23.66 16.52
C VAL A 46 52.54 23.90 15.31
N LEU A 47 52.90 22.85 14.58
CA LEU A 47 53.81 22.93 13.43
C LEU A 47 53.16 23.62 12.21
N SER A 48 51.83 23.62 12.07
CA SER A 48 51.14 24.33 11.00
C SER A 48 51.24 25.86 11.12
N THR A 49 51.51 26.38 12.32
CA THR A 49 51.72 27.82 12.55
C THR A 49 53.10 28.34 12.13
N LEU A 50 54.01 27.45 11.71
CA LEU A 50 55.36 27.85 11.29
C LEU A 50 55.34 28.53 9.91
N PRO A 51 56.06 29.65 9.72
CA PRO A 51 56.07 30.37 8.44
C PRO A 51 56.79 29.57 7.34
N GLY A 52 56.25 29.67 6.11
CA GLY A 52 56.86 29.09 4.90
C GLY A 52 56.46 27.64 4.61
N SER A 53 57.27 26.94 3.83
CA SER A 53 56.98 25.58 3.33
C SER A 53 56.91 24.52 4.43
N LEU A 54 57.47 24.80 5.62
CA LEU A 54 57.43 23.89 6.75
C LEU A 54 56.04 23.83 7.41
N GLY A 55 55.36 24.96 7.61
CA GLY A 55 54.00 24.97 8.15
C GLY A 55 52.93 24.54 7.16
N GLY A 56 53.08 24.94 5.89
CA GLY A 56 52.14 24.56 4.82
C GLY A 56 52.04 23.04 4.59
N TYR A 57 53.08 22.26 4.94
CA TYR A 57 52.98 20.79 4.94
C TYR A 57 52.00 20.27 6.00
N PHE A 58 52.05 20.81 7.22
CA PHE A 58 51.21 20.36 8.34
C PHE A 58 49.79 20.94 8.29
N GLU A 59 49.59 22.09 7.64
CA GLU A 59 48.27 22.68 7.38
C GLU A 59 47.38 21.78 6.49
N ASN A 60 47.99 21.05 5.56
CA ASN A 60 47.28 20.15 4.66
C ASN A 60 46.99 18.75 5.25
N LEU A 61 47.39 18.51 6.51
CA LEU A 61 47.09 17.24 7.19
C LEU A 61 45.75 17.37 7.94
N PRO A 62 44.80 16.44 7.73
CA PRO A 62 43.49 16.53 8.34
C PRO A 62 43.58 16.39 9.86
N THR A 63 42.84 17.26 10.55
CA THR A 63 42.66 17.23 12.00
C THR A 63 41.83 16.00 12.42
N LYS A 64 41.83 15.71 13.73
CA LYS A 64 41.04 14.60 14.28
C LYS A 64 39.54 14.76 13.97
N ASP A 65 39.01 15.97 14.09
CA ASP A 65 37.59 16.24 13.86
C ASP A 65 37.24 16.13 12.38
N GLU A 66 38.11 16.61 11.48
CA GLU A 66 37.95 16.44 10.04
C GLU A 66 37.99 14.96 9.62
N GLN A 67 38.89 14.16 10.19
CA GLN A 67 38.91 12.73 9.93
C GLN A 67 37.62 12.04 10.37
N GLU A 68 37.08 12.38 11.54
CA GLU A 68 35.79 11.85 12.00
C GLU A 68 34.61 12.29 11.11
N GLN A 69 34.64 13.52 10.61
CA GLN A 69 33.65 14.00 9.64
C GLN A 69 33.74 13.25 8.31
N ILE A 70 34.96 13.04 7.80
CA ILE A 70 35.22 12.25 6.58
C ILE A 70 34.71 10.82 6.76
N LYS A 71 35.00 10.16 7.89
CA LYS A 71 34.46 8.82 8.20
C LYS A 71 32.93 8.79 8.16
N LYS A 72 32.27 9.79 8.74
CA LYS A 72 30.81 9.90 8.70
C LYS A 72 30.28 10.10 7.29
N GLN A 73 30.96 10.90 6.46
CA GLN A 73 30.58 11.08 5.05
C GLN A 73 30.74 9.80 4.25
N ILE A 74 31.86 9.08 4.45
CA ILE A 74 32.09 7.76 3.86
C ILE A 74 30.99 6.80 4.29
N ALA A 75 30.66 6.74 5.58
CA ALA A 75 29.60 5.87 6.08
C ALA A 75 28.22 6.20 5.48
N LYS A 76 27.88 7.49 5.38
CA LYS A 76 26.64 7.95 4.74
C LYS A 76 26.57 7.57 3.26
N TYR A 77 27.68 7.64 2.54
CA TYR A 77 27.71 7.17 1.15
C TYR A 77 27.63 5.65 1.08
N TYR A 78 28.44 4.95 1.86
CA TYR A 78 28.57 3.49 1.84
C TYR A 78 27.26 2.79 2.19
N ILE A 79 26.48 3.33 3.14
CA ILE A 79 25.19 2.72 3.51
C ILE A 79 24.15 2.75 2.37
N THR A 80 24.33 3.63 1.38
CA THR A 80 23.46 3.71 0.20
C THR A 80 23.81 2.66 -0.87
N LEU A 81 25.02 2.10 -0.84
CA LEU A 81 25.48 1.08 -1.80
C LEU A 81 24.74 -0.24 -1.59
N ASP A 82 24.56 -1.05 -2.64
CA ASP A 82 24.11 -2.43 -2.50
C ASP A 82 25.07 -3.27 -1.64
N GLU A 83 24.58 -4.40 -1.14
CA GLU A 83 25.30 -5.20 -0.13
C GLU A 83 26.60 -5.81 -0.67
N ASP A 84 26.64 -6.15 -1.95
CA ASP A 84 27.82 -6.73 -2.58
C ASP A 84 28.92 -5.67 -2.73
N ARG A 85 28.58 -4.51 -3.28
CA ARG A 85 29.54 -3.39 -3.40
C ARG A 85 29.99 -2.87 -2.03
N LEU A 86 29.10 -2.82 -1.06
CA LEU A 86 29.46 -2.44 0.32
C LEU A 86 30.43 -3.46 0.93
N THR A 87 30.17 -4.75 0.73
CA THR A 87 31.05 -5.85 1.16
C THR A 87 32.45 -5.70 0.55
N ASP A 88 32.55 -5.54 -0.77
CA ASP A 88 33.83 -5.36 -1.47
C ASP A 88 34.61 -4.14 -0.96
N LYS A 89 33.93 -2.99 -0.79
CA LYS A 89 34.57 -1.77 -0.28
C LYS A 89 35.09 -1.95 1.13
N LEU A 90 34.31 -2.60 2.00
CA LEU A 90 34.73 -2.87 3.37
C LEU A 90 35.90 -3.86 3.42
N LEU A 91 35.96 -4.85 2.52
CA LEU A 91 37.09 -5.77 2.42
C LEU A 91 38.38 -5.07 1.98
N ILE A 92 38.30 -4.15 1.01
CA ILE A 92 39.43 -3.31 0.59
C ILE A 92 39.92 -2.47 1.77
N VAL A 93 39.01 -1.74 2.43
CA VAL A 93 39.36 -0.91 3.60
C VAL A 93 39.96 -1.75 4.71
N ARG A 94 39.44 -2.96 4.97
CA ARG A 94 40.01 -3.88 5.98
C ARG A 94 41.44 -4.29 5.65
N GLY A 95 41.77 -4.45 4.36
CA GLY A 95 43.11 -4.77 3.88
C GLY A 95 44.09 -3.60 4.03
N GLU A 96 43.60 -2.37 3.85
CA GLU A 96 44.42 -1.14 3.87
C GLU A 96 44.54 -0.51 5.28
N ASP A 97 43.44 -0.44 6.03
CA ASP A 97 43.36 0.17 7.36
C ASP A 97 42.32 -0.54 8.26
N LYS A 98 42.82 -1.40 9.15
CA LYS A 98 42.01 -2.16 10.11
C LYS A 98 41.25 -1.28 11.10
N LYS A 99 41.79 -0.13 11.48
CA LYS A 99 41.16 0.78 12.44
C LYS A 99 40.00 1.51 11.78
N LEU A 100 40.23 2.04 10.58
CA LEU A 100 39.17 2.64 9.76
C LEU A 100 38.04 1.65 9.48
N TYR A 101 38.37 0.39 9.18
CA TYR A 101 37.37 -0.66 9.02
C TYR A 101 36.47 -0.83 10.25
N GLN A 102 37.06 -0.93 11.46
CA GLN A 102 36.29 -1.06 12.71
C GLN A 102 35.41 0.16 12.98
N ASP A 103 35.96 1.36 12.77
CA ASP A 103 35.22 2.61 12.95
C ASP A 103 34.03 2.71 11.98
N LEU A 104 34.22 2.32 10.71
CA LEU A 104 33.16 2.29 9.72
C LEU A 104 32.09 1.24 10.03
N LEU A 105 32.45 0.05 10.53
CA LEU A 105 31.47 -0.94 10.96
C LEU A 105 30.55 -0.39 12.06
N LEU A 106 31.10 0.31 13.04
CA LEU A 106 30.33 0.93 14.11
C LEU A 106 29.37 2.01 13.58
N LEU A 107 29.87 2.88 12.69
CA LEU A 107 29.06 3.94 12.09
C LEU A 107 27.94 3.37 11.20
N LEU A 108 28.26 2.43 10.33
CA LEU A 108 27.28 1.82 9.41
C LEU A 108 26.24 0.99 10.17
N ASN A 109 26.64 0.27 11.23
CA ASN A 109 25.70 -0.54 12.03
C ASN A 109 24.73 0.34 12.82
N ARG A 110 25.14 1.55 13.20
CA ARG A 110 24.26 2.55 13.82
C ARG A 110 23.24 3.11 12.84
N GLU A 111 23.59 3.25 11.56
CA GLU A 111 22.70 3.78 10.52
C GLU A 111 21.71 2.71 10.01
N ASN A 112 22.16 1.48 9.77
CA ASN A 112 21.29 0.38 9.33
C ASN A 112 21.84 -0.98 9.78
N SER A 113 21.41 -1.42 10.96
CA SER A 113 21.86 -2.66 11.60
C SER A 113 21.47 -3.92 10.82
N VAL A 114 20.30 -3.93 10.17
CA VAL A 114 19.82 -5.09 9.39
C VAL A 114 20.72 -5.32 8.18
N LYS A 115 20.98 -4.27 7.42
CA LYS A 115 21.89 -4.33 6.26
C LYS A 115 23.30 -4.72 6.67
N MET A 116 23.80 -4.15 7.78
CA MET A 116 25.13 -4.47 8.29
C MET A 116 25.26 -5.89 8.86
N SER A 117 24.17 -6.49 9.35
CA SER A 117 24.15 -7.92 9.68
C SER A 117 24.44 -8.76 8.44
N ARG A 118 23.69 -8.52 7.35
CA ARG A 118 23.86 -9.26 6.08
C ARG A 118 25.24 -9.07 5.48
N VAL A 119 25.75 -7.83 5.47
CA VAL A 119 27.12 -7.52 5.01
C VAL A 119 28.18 -8.21 5.87
N SER A 120 28.01 -8.21 7.21
CA SER A 120 28.94 -8.90 8.11
C SER A 120 28.94 -10.41 7.89
N ASP A 121 27.78 -10.99 7.62
CA ASP A 121 27.65 -12.42 7.32
C ASP A 121 28.29 -12.75 5.96
N ARG A 122 28.14 -11.90 4.94
CA ARG A 122 28.87 -12.02 3.67
C ARG A 122 30.39 -11.96 3.86
N ILE A 123 30.89 -10.99 4.62
CA ILE A 123 32.32 -10.88 4.94
C ILE A 123 32.82 -12.14 5.65
N ARG A 124 32.04 -12.68 6.61
CA ARG A 124 32.37 -13.95 7.29
C ARG A 124 32.39 -15.13 6.33
N LEU A 125 31.45 -15.21 5.38
CA LEU A 125 31.41 -16.27 4.36
C LEU A 125 32.61 -16.22 3.42
N ILE A 126 33.06 -15.02 3.04
CA ILE A 126 34.28 -14.80 2.26
C ILE A 126 35.51 -15.23 3.07
N ASP A 127 35.57 -14.87 4.36
CA ASP A 127 36.64 -15.28 5.27
C ASP A 127 36.70 -16.80 5.49
N LEU A 128 35.56 -17.50 5.37
CA LEU A 128 35.48 -18.95 5.43
C LEU A 128 36.02 -19.66 4.17
N GLY A 129 36.33 -18.89 3.12
CA GLY A 129 37.10 -19.30 1.96
C GLY A 129 36.51 -20.48 1.19
N GLY A 130 35.65 -20.19 0.19
CA GLY A 130 35.33 -21.07 -0.96
C GLY A 130 35.18 -22.57 -0.68
N ASN A 131 34.72 -22.94 0.51
CA ASN A 131 34.60 -24.33 0.90
C ASN A 131 33.18 -24.83 0.54
N GLN A 132 32.98 -26.14 0.61
CA GLN A 132 31.71 -26.78 0.25
C GLN A 132 30.51 -26.16 1.01
N LEU A 133 30.71 -25.66 2.24
CA LEU A 133 29.64 -25.04 3.03
C LEU A 133 29.21 -23.69 2.45
N THR A 134 30.15 -22.86 1.98
CA THR A 134 29.82 -21.58 1.31
C THR A 134 29.04 -21.83 0.02
N ARG A 135 29.45 -22.82 -0.78
CA ARG A 135 28.74 -23.18 -2.02
C ARG A 135 27.32 -23.69 -1.73
N ILE A 136 27.17 -24.57 -0.74
CA ILE A 136 25.86 -25.06 -0.30
C ILE A 136 25.00 -23.90 0.20
N PHE A 137 25.58 -22.93 0.92
CA PHE A 137 24.85 -21.76 1.39
C PHE A 137 24.41 -20.81 0.26
N GLU A 138 25.26 -20.62 -0.76
CA GLU A 138 24.90 -19.87 -1.97
C GLU A 138 23.81 -20.59 -2.77
N GLU A 139 23.89 -21.91 -2.89
CA GLU A 139 22.86 -22.76 -3.51
C GLU A 139 21.53 -22.64 -2.78
N ILE A 140 21.53 -22.72 -1.43
CA ILE A 140 20.33 -22.52 -0.61
C ILE A 140 19.70 -21.13 -0.85
N GLN A 141 20.50 -20.07 -0.93
CA GLN A 141 19.98 -18.73 -1.22
C GLN A 141 19.41 -18.62 -2.64
N ALA A 142 20.05 -19.27 -3.62
CA ALA A 142 19.57 -19.31 -4.99
C ALA A 142 18.23 -20.06 -5.08
N ASP A 143 18.12 -21.21 -4.43
CA ASP A 143 16.88 -22.00 -4.33
C ASP A 143 15.76 -21.21 -3.64
N GLU A 144 16.09 -20.46 -2.59
CA GLU A 144 15.12 -19.59 -1.91
C GLU A 144 14.61 -18.48 -2.84
N LEU A 145 15.50 -17.84 -3.60
CA LEU A 145 15.12 -16.82 -4.58
C LEU A 145 14.29 -17.39 -5.73
N GLU A 146 14.62 -18.59 -6.21
CA GLU A 146 13.84 -19.28 -7.24
C GLU A 146 12.43 -19.60 -6.73
N LYS A 147 12.33 -20.10 -5.49
CA LYS A 147 11.04 -20.34 -4.84
C LYS A 147 10.24 -19.05 -4.66
N VAL A 148 10.88 -17.94 -4.25
CA VAL A 148 10.20 -16.64 -4.17
C VAL A 148 9.67 -16.19 -5.54
N ASN A 149 10.43 -16.36 -6.62
CA ASN A 149 9.97 -16.01 -7.96
C ASN A 149 8.75 -16.86 -8.35
N PHE A 150 8.82 -18.18 -8.15
CA PHE A 150 7.70 -19.07 -8.42
C PHE A 150 6.44 -18.68 -7.65
N LEU A 151 6.58 -18.40 -6.34
CA LEU A 151 5.45 -17.98 -5.50
C LEU A 151 4.90 -16.61 -5.93
N ALA A 152 5.76 -15.66 -6.32
CA ALA A 152 5.32 -14.36 -6.81
C ALA A 152 4.46 -14.50 -8.09
N ASP A 153 4.94 -15.29 -9.05
CA ASP A 153 4.25 -15.55 -10.31
C ASP A 153 2.93 -16.31 -10.06
N TYR A 154 2.95 -17.28 -9.15
CA TYR A 154 1.76 -18.03 -8.77
C TYR A 154 0.70 -17.13 -8.13
N PHE A 155 1.06 -16.33 -7.11
CA PHE A 155 0.10 -15.48 -6.41
C PHE A 155 -0.48 -14.37 -7.30
N THR A 156 0.33 -13.80 -8.20
CA THR A 156 -0.12 -12.76 -9.14
C THR A 156 -0.99 -13.30 -10.27
N ALA A 157 -0.87 -14.59 -10.60
CA ALA A 157 -1.76 -15.26 -11.56
C ALA A 157 -3.15 -15.58 -10.98
N LEU A 158 -3.29 -15.60 -9.66
CA LEU A 158 -4.57 -15.81 -8.98
C LEU A 158 -5.42 -14.53 -8.98
N LYS A 159 -6.73 -14.69 -8.73
CA LYS A 159 -7.57 -13.56 -8.35
C LYS A 159 -7.09 -12.99 -7.01
N LEU A 160 -7.30 -11.70 -6.78
CA LEU A 160 -6.77 -11.02 -5.61
C LEU A 160 -7.19 -11.69 -4.30
N SER A 161 -8.46 -12.09 -4.14
CA SER A 161 -8.94 -12.78 -2.93
C SER A 161 -8.23 -14.11 -2.72
N ASP A 162 -8.07 -14.87 -3.80
CA ASP A 162 -7.45 -16.19 -3.76
C ASP A 162 -5.94 -16.05 -3.47
N GLY A 163 -5.28 -15.06 -4.07
CA GLY A 163 -3.87 -14.75 -3.79
C GLY A 163 -3.64 -14.27 -2.36
N VAL A 164 -4.53 -13.43 -1.81
CA VAL A 164 -4.48 -13.02 -0.39
C VAL A 164 -4.58 -14.24 0.52
N MET A 165 -5.61 -15.07 0.34
CA MET A 165 -5.80 -16.29 1.14
C MET A 165 -4.61 -17.26 0.99
N GLU A 166 -4.07 -17.38 -0.21
CA GLU A 166 -2.98 -18.30 -0.49
C GLU A 166 -1.64 -17.81 0.10
N ILE A 167 -1.38 -16.51 0.13
CA ILE A 167 -0.24 -15.93 0.86
C ILE A 167 -0.35 -16.25 2.36
N GLU A 168 -1.54 -16.05 2.95
CA GLU A 168 -1.78 -16.35 4.36
C GLU A 168 -1.60 -17.84 4.67
N ARG A 169 -2.24 -18.71 3.88
CA ARG A 169 -2.10 -20.18 3.99
C ARG A 169 -0.66 -20.62 3.84
N SER A 170 0.06 -20.09 2.86
CA SER A 170 1.47 -20.42 2.62
C SER A 170 2.34 -19.99 3.80
N PHE A 171 2.04 -18.85 4.41
CA PHE A 171 2.76 -18.40 5.61
C PHE A 171 2.45 -19.26 6.83
N GLU A 172 1.17 -19.58 7.07
CA GLU A 172 0.74 -20.42 8.20
C GLU A 172 1.27 -21.85 8.11
N SER A 173 1.34 -22.42 6.91
CA SER A 173 1.90 -23.76 6.67
C SER A 173 3.43 -23.81 6.72
N GLY A 174 4.10 -22.66 6.79
CA GLY A 174 5.56 -22.54 6.77
C GLY A 174 6.19 -22.69 5.37
N GLU A 175 5.37 -22.80 4.32
CA GLU A 175 5.82 -22.80 2.93
C GLU A 175 6.45 -21.44 2.56
N LEU A 176 5.83 -20.35 3.01
CA LEU A 176 6.33 -18.98 2.90
C LEU A 176 6.89 -18.56 4.25
N THR A 177 8.21 -18.39 4.35
CA THR A 177 8.85 -18.02 5.60
C THR A 177 8.86 -16.50 5.81
N LEU A 178 9.11 -16.09 7.06
CA LEU A 178 9.21 -14.68 7.44
C LEU A 178 10.34 -13.92 6.71
N ASP A 179 11.40 -14.60 6.32
CA ASP A 179 12.54 -14.00 5.60
C ASP A 179 12.28 -13.89 4.08
N MET A 180 11.40 -14.73 3.54
CA MET A 180 10.95 -14.68 2.15
C MET A 180 9.95 -13.55 1.89
N LEU A 181 9.16 -13.12 2.89
CA LEU A 181 8.16 -12.05 2.74
C LEU A 181 8.69 -10.76 2.11
N PRO A 182 9.78 -10.12 2.60
CA PRO A 182 10.30 -8.92 1.96
C PRO A 182 10.82 -9.17 0.55
N LEU A 183 11.34 -10.37 0.25
CA LEU A 183 11.79 -10.73 -1.10
C LEU A 183 10.59 -10.84 -2.05
N LEU A 184 9.52 -11.50 -1.61
CA LEU A 184 8.27 -11.63 -2.34
C LEU A 184 7.66 -10.28 -2.67
N PHE A 185 7.49 -9.40 -1.67
CA PHE A 185 6.92 -8.06 -1.87
C PHE A 185 7.81 -7.10 -2.69
N ASN A 186 9.11 -7.41 -2.84
CA ASN A 186 9.98 -6.70 -3.77
C ASN A 186 9.81 -7.17 -5.22
N LYS A 187 9.26 -8.36 -5.46
CA LYS A 187 8.97 -8.88 -6.80
C LYS A 187 7.69 -8.31 -7.38
N PHE A 188 6.70 -8.07 -6.52
CA PHE A 188 5.46 -7.41 -6.90
C PHE A 188 5.70 -5.97 -7.37
N THR A 189 4.91 -5.57 -8.37
CA THR A 189 4.70 -4.16 -8.67
C THR A 189 4.16 -3.44 -7.44
N THR A 190 4.30 -2.12 -7.40
CA THR A 190 3.82 -1.35 -6.24
C THR A 190 2.30 -1.45 -6.08
N GLU A 191 1.56 -1.59 -7.18
CA GLU A 191 0.11 -1.80 -7.18
C GLU A 191 -0.25 -3.17 -6.58
N GLU A 192 0.30 -4.26 -7.11
CA GLU A 192 0.06 -5.62 -6.58
C GLU A 192 0.46 -5.73 -5.11
N ALA A 193 1.64 -5.21 -4.74
CA ALA A 193 2.11 -5.20 -3.36
C ALA A 193 1.16 -4.45 -2.43
N ALA A 194 0.63 -3.31 -2.88
CA ALA A 194 -0.35 -2.54 -2.11
C ALA A 194 -1.68 -3.28 -1.99
N SER A 195 -2.20 -3.85 -3.08
CA SER A 195 -3.45 -4.62 -3.07
C SER A 195 -3.35 -5.84 -2.15
N PHE A 196 -2.31 -6.66 -2.28
CA PHE A 196 -2.12 -7.80 -1.37
C PHE A 196 -1.97 -7.31 0.08
N LEU A 197 -1.06 -6.36 0.33
CA LEU A 197 -0.80 -5.90 1.70
C LEU A 197 -2.04 -5.26 2.35
N TYR A 198 -2.91 -4.61 1.58
CA TYR A 198 -4.12 -3.99 2.11
C TYR A 198 -5.10 -5.01 2.69
N TYR A 199 -5.26 -6.17 2.03
CA TYR A 199 -6.26 -7.18 2.38
C TYR A 199 -5.73 -8.33 3.24
N LEU A 200 -4.41 -8.49 3.39
CA LEU A 200 -3.83 -9.45 4.33
C LEU A 200 -4.26 -9.18 5.78
N ASN A 201 -4.24 -10.19 6.64
CA ASN A 201 -4.50 -10.00 8.06
C ASN A 201 -3.47 -9.06 8.71
N THR A 202 -3.93 -8.32 9.72
CA THR A 202 -3.16 -7.26 10.37
C THR A 202 -1.79 -7.71 10.90
N ASP A 203 -1.67 -8.94 11.40
CA ASP A 203 -0.40 -9.48 11.90
C ASP A 203 0.61 -9.64 10.76
N LEU A 204 0.20 -10.26 9.64
CA LEU A 204 1.07 -10.42 8.49
C LEU A 204 1.42 -9.08 7.85
N GLN A 205 0.47 -8.14 7.78
CA GLN A 205 0.74 -6.78 7.31
C GLN A 205 1.88 -6.12 8.10
N GLN A 206 1.83 -6.19 9.44
CA GLN A 206 2.85 -5.60 10.30
C GLN A 206 4.22 -6.28 10.12
N LYS A 207 4.24 -7.61 10.03
CA LYS A 207 5.46 -8.39 9.78
C LYS A 207 6.14 -8.01 8.47
N ILE A 208 5.35 -7.86 7.39
CA ILE A 208 5.85 -7.42 6.08
C ILE A 208 6.39 -5.99 6.18
N ARG A 209 5.59 -5.05 6.68
CA ARG A 209 5.97 -3.63 6.79
C ARG A 209 7.23 -3.40 7.62
N PHE A 210 7.46 -4.20 8.66
CA PHE A 210 8.67 -4.09 9.49
C PHE A 210 9.94 -4.53 8.76
N ARG A 211 9.82 -5.40 7.75
CA ARG A 211 10.94 -6.01 7.03
C ARG A 211 11.22 -5.40 5.66
N LEU A 212 10.27 -4.64 5.13
CA LEU A 212 10.46 -3.88 3.89
C LEU A 212 11.48 -2.76 4.08
N THR A 213 12.18 -2.42 2.99
CA THR A 213 13.03 -1.22 2.97
C THR A 213 12.17 0.03 3.13
N SER A 214 12.72 1.08 3.76
CA SER A 214 11.97 2.33 3.98
C SER A 214 11.41 2.93 2.68
N ALA A 215 12.15 2.79 1.57
CA ALA A 215 11.71 3.27 0.25
C ALA A 215 10.51 2.46 -0.27
N LYS A 216 10.63 1.13 -0.39
CA LYS A 216 9.55 0.27 -0.89
C LYS A 216 8.31 0.34 0.00
N LYS A 217 8.50 0.37 1.32
CA LYS A 217 7.42 0.58 2.28
C LYS A 217 6.68 1.89 2.00
N ALA A 218 7.39 3.01 1.88
CA ALA A 218 6.76 4.30 1.62
C ALA A 218 6.00 4.35 0.28
N GLU A 219 6.49 3.66 -0.74
CA GLU A 219 5.79 3.54 -2.04
C GLU A 219 4.48 2.76 -1.89
N ILE A 220 4.53 1.59 -1.23
CA ILE A 220 3.34 0.76 -0.98
C ILE A 220 2.33 1.50 -0.10
N ASP A 221 2.80 2.09 1.00
CA ASP A 221 1.95 2.81 1.97
C ASP A 221 1.21 3.97 1.28
N ARG A 222 1.89 4.72 0.41
CA ARG A 222 1.25 5.79 -0.39
C ARG A 222 0.15 5.25 -1.30
N GLN A 223 0.37 4.10 -1.94
CA GLN A 223 -0.62 3.49 -2.82
C GLN A 223 -1.84 2.98 -2.03
N ILE A 224 -1.60 2.43 -0.83
CA ILE A 224 -2.67 2.04 0.09
C ILE A 224 -3.48 3.26 0.53
N GLU A 225 -2.82 4.35 0.96
CA GLU A 225 -3.50 5.59 1.34
C GLU A 225 -4.35 6.17 0.20
N ALA A 226 -3.84 6.14 -1.03
CA ALA A 226 -4.61 6.57 -2.21
C ALA A 226 -5.86 5.69 -2.44
N THR A 227 -5.74 4.38 -2.22
CA THR A 227 -6.84 3.43 -2.31
C THR A 227 -7.89 3.70 -1.23
N GLU A 228 -7.46 3.89 0.02
CA GLU A 228 -8.36 4.22 1.14
C GLU A 228 -9.09 5.54 0.91
N GLN A 229 -8.42 6.57 0.40
CA GLN A 229 -9.04 7.84 0.04
C GLN A 229 -10.07 7.67 -1.06
N ARG A 230 -9.75 6.89 -2.10
CA ARG A 230 -10.68 6.59 -3.21
C ARG A 230 -11.93 5.89 -2.69
N VAL A 231 -11.77 4.87 -1.85
CA VAL A 231 -12.86 4.14 -1.21
C VAL A 231 -13.70 5.11 -0.35
N GLY A 232 -13.07 5.94 0.49
CA GLY A 232 -13.76 6.94 1.29
C GLY A 232 -14.66 7.87 0.46
N GLN A 233 -14.15 8.38 -0.67
CA GLN A 233 -14.92 9.21 -1.60
C GLN A 233 -16.12 8.47 -2.21
N LEU A 234 -15.97 7.18 -2.52
CA LEU A 234 -17.06 6.35 -3.06
C LEU A 234 -18.15 6.13 -2.00
N LEU A 235 -17.76 5.90 -0.75
CA LEU A 235 -18.69 5.75 0.37
C LEU A 235 -19.50 7.03 0.58
N GLU A 236 -18.85 8.19 0.59
CA GLU A 236 -19.52 9.50 0.69
C GLU A 236 -20.47 9.76 -0.48
N ALA A 237 -20.03 9.45 -1.71
CA ALA A 237 -20.88 9.57 -2.90
C ALA A 237 -22.12 8.66 -2.80
N THR A 238 -21.97 7.45 -2.27
CA THR A 238 -23.07 6.49 -2.10
C THR A 238 -24.15 7.01 -1.16
N MET A 239 -23.78 7.74 -0.10
CA MET A 239 -24.75 8.39 0.81
C MET A 239 -25.63 9.43 0.09
N ILE A 240 -25.09 10.08 -0.94
CA ILE A 240 -25.84 11.01 -1.79
C ILE A 240 -26.69 10.23 -2.78
N TYR A 241 -26.14 9.17 -3.37
CA TYR A 241 -26.80 8.32 -4.36
C TYR A 241 -28.05 7.64 -3.81
N GLU A 242 -28.04 7.23 -2.54
CA GLU A 242 -29.21 6.67 -1.86
C GLU A 242 -30.45 7.59 -1.96
N LYS A 243 -30.23 8.92 -2.02
CA LYS A 243 -31.28 9.94 -2.07
C LYS A 243 -31.65 10.39 -3.48
N LYS A 244 -30.86 10.05 -4.50
CA LYS A 244 -31.11 10.45 -5.90
C LYS A 244 -32.25 9.67 -6.54
N SER A 245 -32.82 10.19 -7.62
CA SER A 245 -33.79 9.43 -8.43
C SER A 245 -33.12 8.24 -9.14
N VAL A 246 -33.89 7.20 -9.45
CA VAL A 246 -33.35 6.02 -10.16
C VAL A 246 -32.84 6.42 -11.55
N ASP A 247 -33.55 7.31 -12.25
CA ASP A 247 -33.17 7.73 -13.60
C ASP A 247 -31.86 8.51 -13.60
N GLU A 248 -31.61 9.37 -12.60
CA GLU A 248 -30.29 9.98 -12.41
C GLU A 248 -29.22 8.92 -12.14
N LEU A 249 -29.50 7.93 -11.28
CA LEU A 249 -28.51 6.91 -10.93
C LEU A 249 -28.14 6.03 -12.10
N ILE A 250 -29.06 5.69 -13.00
CA ILE A 250 -28.75 4.93 -14.23
C ILE A 250 -27.66 5.64 -15.04
N THR A 251 -27.70 6.97 -15.12
CA THR A 251 -26.67 7.74 -15.85
C THR A 251 -25.32 7.77 -15.13
N ILE A 252 -25.29 7.60 -13.80
CA ILE A 252 -24.09 7.77 -12.97
C ILE A 252 -23.41 6.44 -12.66
N ILE A 253 -24.18 5.41 -12.32
CA ILE A 253 -23.73 4.10 -11.83
C ILE A 253 -24.32 2.92 -12.62
N GLY A 254 -25.00 3.21 -13.74
CA GLY A 254 -25.54 2.20 -14.64
C GLY A 254 -24.67 1.91 -15.87
N ASN A 255 -23.48 2.50 -15.93
CA ASN A 255 -22.48 2.31 -16.97
C ASN A 255 -21.07 2.43 -16.36
N ASN A 256 -20.04 2.22 -17.19
CA ASN A 256 -18.63 2.30 -16.81
C ASN A 256 -17.92 3.60 -17.28
N GLU A 257 -18.68 4.66 -17.60
CA GLU A 257 -18.10 5.92 -18.09
C GLU A 257 -17.49 6.76 -16.96
N LYS A 258 -18.17 6.79 -15.80
CA LYS A 258 -17.73 7.58 -14.63
C LYS A 258 -16.91 6.77 -13.63
N TYR A 259 -17.23 5.49 -13.49
CA TYR A 259 -16.66 4.58 -12.50
C TYR A 259 -16.24 3.29 -13.19
N ASN A 260 -15.07 2.77 -12.84
CA ASN A 260 -14.69 1.42 -13.27
C ASN A 260 -15.47 0.37 -12.46
N ILE A 261 -15.32 -0.91 -12.83
CA ILE A 261 -16.11 -1.97 -12.20
C ILE A 261 -15.78 -2.12 -10.69
N GLN A 262 -14.53 -1.91 -10.29
CA GLN A 262 -14.11 -1.99 -8.90
C GLN A 262 -14.76 -0.89 -8.05
N ASP A 263 -14.80 0.34 -8.57
CA ASP A 263 -15.47 1.47 -7.95
C ASP A 263 -16.98 1.21 -7.82
N LEU A 264 -17.60 0.66 -8.88
CA LEU A 264 -19.01 0.30 -8.87
C LEU A 264 -19.29 -0.77 -7.82
N SER A 265 -18.45 -1.78 -7.66
CA SER A 265 -18.59 -2.78 -6.61
C SER A 265 -18.58 -2.17 -5.21
N VAL A 266 -17.69 -1.21 -4.94
CA VAL A 266 -17.70 -0.48 -3.67
C VAL A 266 -19.01 0.28 -3.48
N ILE A 267 -19.49 0.99 -4.50
CA ILE A 267 -20.76 1.75 -4.43
C ILE A 267 -21.94 0.81 -4.18
N TYR A 268 -22.12 -0.23 -5.01
CA TYR A 268 -23.23 -1.17 -4.87
C TYR A 268 -23.15 -2.00 -3.59
N SER A 269 -21.96 -2.18 -3.01
CA SER A 269 -21.82 -2.84 -1.69
C SER A 269 -22.36 -2.05 -0.51
N LYS A 270 -22.64 -0.77 -0.71
CA LYS A 270 -23.14 0.14 0.34
C LYS A 270 -24.46 0.80 0.01
N LEU A 271 -24.90 0.71 -1.24
CA LEU A 271 -26.22 1.11 -1.66
C LEU A 271 -27.26 0.11 -1.13
N SER A 272 -28.47 0.55 -0.80
CA SER A 272 -29.51 -0.39 -0.37
C SER A 272 -29.85 -1.38 -1.49
N LEU A 273 -30.21 -2.62 -1.13
CA LEU A 273 -30.63 -3.64 -2.10
C LEU A 273 -31.83 -3.19 -2.93
N GLU A 274 -32.74 -2.41 -2.33
CA GLU A 274 -33.86 -1.79 -3.03
C GLU A 274 -33.35 -0.85 -4.13
N LYS A 275 -32.49 0.10 -3.77
CA LYS A 275 -31.99 1.12 -4.70
C LYS A 275 -31.12 0.51 -5.79
N GLY A 276 -30.20 -0.37 -5.43
CA GLY A 276 -29.33 -1.07 -6.37
C GLY A 276 -30.13 -1.96 -7.32
N GLY A 277 -31.09 -2.71 -6.79
CA GLY A 277 -31.97 -3.57 -7.59
C GLY A 277 -32.75 -2.79 -8.65
N ARG A 278 -33.32 -1.64 -8.29
CA ARG A 278 -34.08 -0.78 -9.22
C ARG A 278 -33.22 -0.15 -10.32
N VAL A 279 -31.98 0.20 -10.00
CA VAL A 279 -31.07 0.78 -11.01
C VAL A 279 -30.67 -0.32 -11.99
N LEU A 280 -30.21 -1.46 -11.47
CA LEU A 280 -29.74 -2.57 -12.30
C LEU A 280 -30.86 -3.26 -13.09
N SER A 281 -32.11 -3.27 -12.59
CA SER A 281 -33.25 -3.83 -13.33
C SER A 281 -33.52 -3.10 -14.65
N LYS A 282 -33.21 -1.80 -14.70
CA LYS A 282 -33.41 -0.93 -15.86
C LYS A 282 -32.22 -0.86 -16.82
N ILE A 283 -31.11 -1.55 -16.52
CA ILE A 283 -29.93 -1.60 -17.38
C ILE A 283 -30.00 -2.81 -18.30
N SER A 284 -29.76 -2.59 -19.59
CA SER A 284 -29.74 -3.67 -20.60
C SER A 284 -28.35 -4.31 -20.78
N ASN A 285 -27.28 -3.68 -20.29
CA ASN A 285 -25.93 -4.21 -20.38
C ASN A 285 -25.71 -5.34 -19.36
N ASN A 286 -26.02 -6.58 -19.76
CA ASN A 286 -25.85 -7.75 -18.92
C ASN A 286 -24.39 -8.06 -18.59
N GLU A 287 -23.43 -7.73 -19.47
CA GLU A 287 -22.00 -7.97 -19.23
C GLU A 287 -21.52 -7.16 -18.01
N LEU A 288 -21.86 -5.87 -17.95
CA LEU A 288 -21.59 -5.02 -16.80
C LEU A 288 -22.19 -5.59 -15.50
N ILE A 289 -23.43 -6.08 -15.57
CA ILE A 289 -24.13 -6.64 -14.41
C ILE A 289 -23.43 -7.91 -13.91
N TYR A 290 -23.04 -8.82 -14.82
CA TYR A 290 -22.32 -10.04 -14.46
C TYR A 290 -20.94 -9.74 -13.88
N GLU A 291 -20.22 -8.80 -14.48
CA GLU A 291 -18.91 -8.38 -13.99
C GLU A 291 -19.01 -7.73 -12.60
N LEU A 292 -20.05 -6.92 -12.36
CA LEU A 292 -20.33 -6.31 -11.07
C LEU A 292 -20.58 -7.37 -10.00
N TYR A 293 -21.41 -8.37 -10.29
CA TYR A 293 -21.68 -9.50 -9.39
C TYR A 293 -20.41 -10.29 -9.07
N ALA A 294 -19.57 -10.57 -10.07
CA ALA A 294 -18.29 -11.24 -9.85
C ALA A 294 -17.37 -10.43 -8.92
N ASN A 295 -17.27 -9.11 -9.12
CA ASN A 295 -16.45 -8.24 -8.29
C ASN A 295 -17.05 -8.01 -6.88
N LEU A 296 -18.38 -8.03 -6.72
CA LEU A 296 -19.01 -7.99 -5.40
C LEU A 296 -18.67 -9.24 -4.58
N ASN A 297 -18.78 -10.43 -5.18
CA ASN A 297 -18.39 -11.66 -4.51
C ASN A 297 -16.89 -11.65 -4.12
N GLU A 298 -16.04 -11.14 -5.00
CA GLU A 298 -14.61 -10.97 -4.72
C GLU A 298 -14.37 -10.03 -3.53
N LEU A 299 -15.06 -8.89 -3.51
CA LEU A 299 -14.99 -7.91 -2.44
C LEU A 299 -15.49 -8.47 -1.10
N GLU A 300 -16.54 -9.28 -1.11
CA GLU A 300 -17.04 -9.96 0.09
C GLU A 300 -15.97 -10.91 0.66
N LYS A 301 -15.34 -11.73 -0.19
CA LYS A 301 -14.24 -12.61 0.21
C LYS A 301 -13.06 -11.83 0.80
N LEU A 302 -12.64 -10.75 0.13
CA LEU A 302 -11.53 -9.91 0.58
C LEU A 302 -11.80 -9.24 1.93
N ASN A 303 -13.06 -8.94 2.25
CA ASN A 303 -13.46 -8.38 3.53
C ASN A 303 -13.75 -9.45 4.60
N GLY A 304 -13.61 -10.74 4.27
CA GLY A 304 -13.92 -11.85 5.17
C GLY A 304 -15.42 -11.96 5.50
N THR A 305 -16.29 -11.49 4.60
CA THR A 305 -17.76 -11.55 4.73
C THR A 305 -18.34 -12.57 3.77
N ASP A 306 -19.45 -13.20 4.14
CA ASP A 306 -20.25 -14.10 3.28
C ASP A 306 -21.73 -13.71 3.40
N ASP A 307 -22.00 -12.42 3.24
CA ASP A 307 -23.35 -11.85 3.42
C ASP A 307 -24.26 -12.19 2.23
N GLY A 308 -23.69 -12.73 1.14
CA GLY A 308 -24.40 -13.12 -0.06
C GLY A 308 -24.95 -11.91 -0.81
N LEU A 309 -24.28 -10.76 -0.70
CA LEU A 309 -24.73 -9.47 -1.25
C LEU A 309 -25.00 -9.58 -2.75
N SER A 310 -24.11 -10.21 -3.51
CA SER A 310 -24.31 -10.37 -4.96
C SER A 310 -25.60 -11.15 -5.26
N THR A 311 -25.91 -12.16 -4.46
CA THR A 311 -27.11 -13.00 -4.63
C THR A 311 -28.36 -12.21 -4.24
N ALA A 312 -28.31 -11.50 -3.12
CA ALA A 312 -29.41 -10.67 -2.64
C ALA A 312 -29.72 -9.51 -3.62
N LEU A 313 -28.69 -8.89 -4.19
CA LEU A 313 -28.82 -7.87 -5.21
C LEU A 313 -29.42 -8.44 -6.51
N ALA A 314 -28.96 -9.61 -6.96
CA ALA A 314 -29.55 -10.29 -8.11
C ALA A 314 -31.04 -10.64 -7.91
N ALA A 315 -31.40 -11.11 -6.70
CA ALA A 315 -32.80 -11.35 -6.34
C ALA A 315 -33.64 -10.06 -6.37
N SER A 316 -33.09 -8.94 -5.89
CA SER A 316 -33.72 -7.63 -5.96
C SER A 316 -33.94 -7.18 -7.42
N VAL A 317 -32.92 -7.33 -8.27
CA VAL A 317 -33.01 -7.02 -9.71
C VAL A 317 -34.11 -7.83 -10.37
N GLN A 318 -34.16 -9.15 -10.13
CA GLN A 318 -35.19 -10.00 -10.71
C GLN A 318 -36.58 -9.60 -10.24
N ALA A 319 -36.75 -9.35 -8.94
CA ALA A 319 -38.03 -8.93 -8.39
C ALA A 319 -38.55 -7.62 -9.00
N TYR A 320 -37.66 -6.67 -9.31
CA TYR A 320 -38.04 -5.44 -10.02
C TYR A 320 -38.35 -5.68 -11.51
N ARG A 321 -37.61 -6.55 -12.19
CA ARG A 321 -37.94 -6.93 -13.59
C ARG A 321 -39.31 -7.60 -13.68
N ASP A 322 -39.59 -8.58 -12.82
CA ASP A 322 -40.89 -9.26 -12.75
C ASP A 322 -42.03 -8.27 -12.45
N TYR A 323 -41.77 -7.29 -11.58
CA TYR A 323 -42.73 -6.25 -11.25
C TYR A 323 -43.01 -5.31 -12.42
N ASP A 324 -41.97 -4.85 -13.13
CA ASP A 324 -42.10 -3.98 -14.29
C ASP A 324 -42.80 -4.71 -15.46
N GLU A 325 -42.48 -5.99 -15.70
CA GLU A 325 -43.20 -6.84 -16.65
C GLU A 325 -44.69 -6.93 -16.30
N LYS A 326 -45.01 -7.10 -15.01
CA LYS A 326 -46.41 -7.13 -14.57
C LYS A 326 -47.13 -5.81 -14.81
N ILE A 327 -46.46 -4.69 -14.60
CA ILE A 327 -47.03 -3.37 -14.90
C ILE A 327 -47.40 -3.32 -16.39
N ILE A 328 -46.49 -3.71 -17.28
CA ILE A 328 -46.73 -3.70 -18.73
C ILE A 328 -47.95 -4.56 -19.09
N GLU A 329 -48.04 -5.79 -18.57
CA GLU A 329 -49.20 -6.66 -18.80
C GLU A 329 -50.52 -6.01 -18.36
N LEU A 330 -50.55 -5.44 -17.16
CA LEU A 330 -51.75 -4.80 -16.62
C LEU A 330 -52.12 -3.54 -17.41
N VAL A 331 -51.13 -2.78 -17.88
CA VAL A 331 -51.35 -1.63 -18.74
C VAL A 331 -52.06 -2.05 -20.03
N GLU A 332 -51.59 -3.12 -20.68
CA GLU A 332 -52.19 -3.62 -21.92
C GLU A 332 -53.63 -4.12 -21.77
N ILE A 333 -53.94 -4.72 -20.61
CA ILE A 333 -55.28 -5.23 -20.29
C ILE A 333 -56.21 -4.08 -19.91
N TYR A 334 -55.79 -3.23 -18.97
CA TYR A 334 -56.63 -2.18 -18.39
C TYR A 334 -56.93 -1.06 -19.38
N GLN A 335 -56.03 -0.72 -20.29
CA GLN A 335 -56.31 0.28 -21.32
C GLN A 335 -57.46 -0.12 -22.27
N LYS A 336 -57.80 -1.42 -22.36
CA LYS A 336 -58.89 -1.93 -23.20
C LYS A 336 -60.21 -2.05 -22.43
N MET A 337 -60.20 -1.82 -21.12
CA MET A 337 -61.36 -1.99 -20.24
C MET A 337 -62.27 -0.75 -20.25
N PRO A 338 -63.60 -0.91 -20.09
CA PRO A 338 -64.50 0.22 -19.86
C PRO A 338 -64.09 1.03 -18.61
N VAL A 339 -64.05 2.36 -18.74
CA VAL A 339 -63.55 3.27 -17.69
C VAL A 339 -64.25 3.07 -16.34
N ALA A 340 -65.56 2.83 -16.35
CA ALA A 340 -66.34 2.64 -15.11
C ALA A 340 -65.97 1.35 -14.36
N GLU A 341 -65.58 0.28 -15.07
CA GLU A 341 -65.12 -0.97 -14.46
C GLU A 341 -63.70 -0.82 -13.93
N LEU A 342 -62.83 -0.21 -14.73
CA LEU A 342 -61.45 0.07 -14.34
C LEU A 342 -61.38 0.99 -13.12
N ALA A 343 -62.26 1.99 -13.02
CA ALA A 343 -62.36 2.86 -11.85
C ALA A 343 -62.66 2.07 -10.57
N LYS A 344 -63.58 1.09 -10.61
CA LYS A 344 -63.90 0.26 -9.44
C LYS A 344 -62.71 -0.61 -9.01
N ILE A 345 -62.02 -1.23 -9.97
CA ILE A 345 -60.82 -2.04 -9.70
C ILE A 345 -59.72 -1.17 -9.09
N ALA A 346 -59.48 -0.01 -9.70
CA ALA A 346 -58.45 0.92 -9.23
C ALA A 346 -58.76 1.41 -7.82
N GLU A 347 -60.01 1.76 -7.52
CA GLU A 347 -60.42 2.18 -6.19
C GLU A 347 -60.24 1.05 -5.15
N GLN A 348 -60.57 -0.19 -5.50
CA GLN A 348 -60.35 -1.34 -4.62
C GLN A 348 -58.87 -1.57 -4.34
N MET A 349 -58.01 -1.53 -5.37
CA MET A 349 -56.56 -1.71 -5.21
C MET A 349 -55.92 -0.55 -4.44
N LEU A 350 -56.35 0.70 -4.67
CA LEU A 350 -55.87 1.88 -3.95
C LEU A 350 -56.26 1.90 -2.47
N ASN A 351 -57.37 1.25 -2.11
CA ASN A 351 -57.82 1.06 -0.73
C ASN A 351 -57.13 -0.13 -0.03
N SER A 352 -56.37 -0.93 -0.76
CA SER A 352 -55.77 -2.16 -0.27
C SER A 352 -54.26 -2.04 -0.10
N ASN A 353 -53.80 -2.22 1.13
CA ASN A 353 -52.38 -2.44 1.44
C ASN A 353 -52.02 -3.93 1.42
N GLN A 354 -52.87 -4.76 0.81
CA GLN A 354 -52.56 -6.17 0.65
C GLN A 354 -51.29 -6.31 -0.18
N VAL A 355 -50.40 -7.18 0.30
CA VAL A 355 -49.17 -7.54 -0.38
C VAL A 355 -49.54 -8.26 -1.67
N TYR A 356 -49.13 -7.67 -2.80
CA TYR A 356 -49.22 -8.27 -4.12
C TYR A 356 -48.09 -9.27 -4.33
N LEU A 357 -46.85 -8.83 -4.07
CA LEU A 357 -45.65 -9.63 -4.23
C LEU A 357 -44.72 -9.38 -3.05
N ARG A 358 -44.14 -10.47 -2.54
CA ARG A 358 -43.08 -10.44 -1.53
C ARG A 358 -41.92 -11.27 -2.04
N HIS A 359 -40.73 -10.68 -2.03
CA HIS A 359 -39.50 -11.37 -2.38
C HIS A 359 -38.55 -11.31 -1.18
N GLN A 360 -38.04 -12.46 -0.74
CA GLN A 360 -37.03 -12.47 0.32
C GLN A 360 -35.67 -12.19 -0.31
N LEU A 361 -34.95 -11.19 0.18
CA LEU A 361 -33.63 -10.83 -0.35
C LEU A 361 -32.51 -11.43 0.50
N THR A 362 -32.62 -11.29 1.82
CA THR A 362 -31.74 -11.89 2.84
C THR A 362 -32.61 -12.43 3.98
N PRO A 363 -32.10 -13.15 4.98
CA PRO A 363 -32.93 -13.58 6.12
C PRO A 363 -33.60 -12.42 6.89
N GLN A 364 -33.07 -11.20 6.78
CA GLN A 364 -33.55 -10.02 7.50
C GLN A 364 -34.26 -9.00 6.59
N GLU A 365 -34.03 -9.05 5.28
CA GLU A 365 -34.59 -8.08 4.32
C GLU A 365 -35.54 -8.72 3.32
N GLN A 366 -36.66 -8.06 3.08
CA GLN A 366 -37.68 -8.46 2.12
C GLN A 366 -38.11 -7.27 1.28
N LEU A 367 -38.31 -7.51 -0.02
CA LEU A 367 -38.95 -6.60 -0.94
C LEU A 367 -40.45 -6.83 -0.92
N VAL A 368 -41.25 -5.78 -0.80
CA VAL A 368 -42.71 -5.88 -0.72
C VAL A 368 -43.35 -4.89 -1.68
N PHE A 369 -44.15 -5.42 -2.59
CA PHE A 369 -45.02 -4.65 -3.47
C PHE A 369 -46.47 -4.81 -3.02
N THR A 370 -47.20 -3.71 -2.89
CA THR A 370 -48.62 -3.72 -2.50
C THR A 370 -49.52 -3.50 -3.71
N ASN A 371 -50.78 -3.90 -3.59
CA ASN A 371 -51.79 -3.60 -4.61
C ASN A 371 -51.92 -2.09 -4.86
N GLN A 372 -51.85 -1.27 -3.80
CA GLN A 372 -51.85 0.20 -3.94
C GLN A 372 -50.67 0.70 -4.79
N GLN A 373 -49.45 0.19 -4.56
CA GLN A 373 -48.29 0.59 -5.35
C GLN A 373 -48.44 0.15 -6.81
N LEU A 374 -48.84 -1.11 -7.04
CA LEU A 374 -49.06 -1.67 -8.36
C LEU A 374 -50.04 -0.86 -9.21
N ILE A 375 -51.22 -0.53 -8.67
CA ILE A 375 -52.19 0.24 -9.45
C ILE A 375 -51.71 1.68 -9.73
N LEU A 376 -50.99 2.31 -8.80
CA LEU A 376 -50.44 3.65 -9.01
C LEU A 376 -49.43 3.64 -10.16
N ASP A 377 -48.52 2.66 -10.18
CA ASP A 377 -47.50 2.56 -11.21
C ASP A 377 -48.10 2.17 -12.57
N VAL A 378 -49.10 1.28 -12.60
CA VAL A 378 -49.88 0.99 -13.82
C VAL A 378 -50.59 2.24 -14.36
N MET A 379 -51.17 3.06 -13.48
CA MET A 379 -51.86 4.30 -13.88
C MET A 379 -50.91 5.37 -14.43
N LYS A 380 -49.63 5.37 -14.02
CA LYS A 380 -48.60 6.29 -14.54
C LYS A 380 -48.27 5.99 -16.01
N GLU A 381 -48.33 4.73 -16.39
CA GLU A 381 -48.06 4.25 -17.76
C GLU A 381 -49.29 4.36 -18.70
N PHE A 382 -50.45 4.75 -18.17
CA PHE A 382 -51.63 5.02 -19.01
C PHE A 382 -51.46 6.29 -19.85
N LYS A 383 -52.18 6.33 -20.99
CA LYS A 383 -52.33 7.55 -21.77
C LYS A 383 -52.96 8.65 -20.87
N PRO A 384 -52.49 9.91 -20.95
CA PRO A 384 -52.97 10.99 -20.07
C PRO A 384 -54.49 11.17 -20.06
N SER A 385 -55.16 10.95 -21.21
CA SER A 385 -56.61 11.03 -21.34
C SER A 385 -57.35 9.96 -20.52
N LEU A 386 -56.82 8.73 -20.46
CA LEU A 386 -57.41 7.65 -19.68
C LEU A 386 -57.25 7.92 -18.19
N THR A 387 -56.06 8.36 -17.77
CA THR A 387 -55.78 8.74 -16.37
C THR A 387 -56.70 9.88 -15.91
N ALA A 388 -56.89 10.92 -16.73
CA ALA A 388 -57.80 12.01 -16.42
C ALA A 388 -59.25 11.54 -16.27
N ASN A 389 -59.73 10.68 -17.18
CA ASN A 389 -61.08 10.11 -17.11
C ASN A 389 -61.27 9.21 -15.88
N LEU A 390 -60.26 8.43 -15.50
CA LEU A 390 -60.29 7.63 -14.27
C LEU A 390 -60.38 8.52 -13.03
N ILE A 391 -59.58 9.59 -12.97
CA ILE A 391 -59.58 10.53 -11.84
C ILE A 391 -60.95 11.18 -11.65
N GLN A 392 -61.66 11.50 -12.75
CA GLN A 392 -63.02 12.05 -12.69
C GLN A 392 -64.06 11.09 -12.10
N ASN A 393 -63.79 9.78 -12.11
CA ASN A 393 -64.67 8.77 -11.52
C ASN A 393 -64.39 8.55 -10.02
N PHE A 394 -63.38 9.20 -9.44
CA PHE A 394 -63.09 9.16 -8.00
C PHE A 394 -63.68 10.36 -7.26
N SER A 395 -63.82 10.23 -5.93
CA SER A 395 -64.23 11.37 -5.10
C SER A 395 -63.20 12.51 -5.13
N THR A 396 -63.64 13.76 -4.97
CA THR A 396 -62.79 14.96 -5.08
C THR A 396 -61.53 14.88 -4.21
N GLN A 397 -61.66 14.40 -2.98
CA GLN A 397 -60.52 14.23 -2.06
C GLN A 397 -59.53 13.18 -2.57
N ARG A 398 -60.04 12.07 -3.12
CA ARG A 398 -59.25 10.98 -3.68
C ARG A 398 -58.52 11.39 -4.95
N ALA A 399 -59.19 12.16 -5.80
CA ALA A 399 -58.62 12.72 -7.03
C ALA A 399 -57.41 13.62 -6.72
N ILE A 400 -57.49 14.43 -5.66
CA ILE A 400 -56.37 15.28 -5.20
C ILE A 400 -55.20 14.43 -4.70
N GLU A 401 -55.45 13.44 -3.85
CA GLU A 401 -54.41 12.54 -3.32
C GLU A 401 -53.71 11.75 -4.43
N LEU A 402 -54.47 11.24 -5.41
CA LEU A 402 -53.96 10.52 -6.57
C LEU A 402 -53.13 11.42 -7.48
N ALA A 403 -53.64 12.60 -7.80
CA ALA A 403 -52.92 13.57 -8.62
C ALA A 403 -51.57 13.92 -7.97
N GLN A 404 -51.55 14.13 -6.64
CA GLN A 404 -50.29 14.34 -5.91
C GLN A 404 -49.36 13.13 -6.04
N LYS A 405 -49.82 11.91 -5.74
CA LYS A 405 -48.99 10.69 -5.76
C LYS A 405 -48.46 10.33 -7.15
N ILE A 406 -49.22 10.60 -8.20
CA ILE A 406 -48.80 10.39 -9.59
C ILE A 406 -47.76 11.44 -10.00
N MET A 407 -47.87 12.69 -9.51
CA MET A 407 -46.97 13.80 -9.86
C MET A 407 -45.71 13.94 -8.99
N THR A 408 -45.59 13.29 -7.82
CA THR A 408 -44.49 13.55 -6.85
C THR A 408 -43.48 12.40 -6.63
N ARG A 409 -43.26 11.51 -7.60
CA ARG A 409 -42.11 10.57 -7.53
C ARG A 409 -41.49 10.29 -8.88
#